data_AF-A0A9C8JFU4-F1
#
_entry.id   AF-A0A9C8JFU4-F1
#
_cell.length_a   1.000
_cell.length_b   1.000
_cell.length_c   1.000
_cell.angle_alpha   90.00
_cell.angle_beta   90.00
_cell.angle_gamma   90.00
#
_symmetry.space_group_name_H-M   'P 1'
#
loop_
_entity.id
_entity.type
_entity.pdbx_description
1 polymer ?
#
loop_
_entity_poly.entity_id
_entity_poly.type
_entity_poly.pdbx_seq_one_letter_code
_entity_poly.pdbx_strand_id
1 'polypeptide(L)' 'MTHDFDQLIDRTGSASVKLDACKAVFGTEDIIPLWVADMDFAAPRAVINALMQRAEHPIYGYSLYP' A
#
# COMPACT_ATOMS: atom_id res chain seq x y z
N MET A 1 0.17 -21.89 -5.68
CA MET A 1 0.62 -20.64 -5.02
C MET A 1 -0.60 -20.05 -4.36
N THR A 2 -0.76 -20.26 -3.05
CA THR A 2 -1.94 -19.81 -2.32
C THR A 2 -1.64 -18.40 -1.81
N HIS A 3 -2.49 -17.45 -2.18
CA HIS A 3 -2.48 -16.12 -1.58
C HIS A 3 -3.46 -16.14 -0.41
N ASP A 4 -2.99 -15.71 0.76
CA ASP A 4 -3.82 -15.57 1.94
C ASP A 4 -4.40 -14.15 1.96
N PHE A 5 -5.67 -14.03 1.58
CA PHE A 5 -6.42 -12.76 1.63
C PHE A 5 -7.09 -12.55 2.99
N ASP A 6 -7.10 -13.56 3.87
CA ASP A 6 -7.62 -13.45 5.22
C ASP A 6 -6.56 -12.89 6.19
N GLN A 7 -5.31 -12.81 5.75
CA GLN A 7 -4.24 -12.15 6.49
C GLN A 7 -4.57 -10.67 6.73
N LEU A 8 -4.81 -10.30 7.99
CA LEU A 8 -4.96 -8.92 8.41
C LEU A 8 -3.60 -8.19 8.39
N ILE A 9 -3.56 -7.04 7.71
CA ILE A 9 -2.39 -6.18 7.63
C ILE A 9 -2.79 -4.80 8.17
N ASP A 10 -2.12 -4.37 9.25
CA ASP A 10 -2.29 -3.02 9.77
C ASP A 10 -1.62 -2.02 8.80
N ARG A 11 -2.42 -1.04 8.35
CA ARG A 11 -2.01 0.03 7.43
C ARG A 11 -2.03 1.41 8.12
N THR A 12 -2.29 1.48 9.42
CA THR A 12 -2.28 2.75 10.16
C THR A 12 -0.88 3.34 10.19
N GLY A 13 -0.75 4.65 9.99
CA GLY A 13 0.54 5.34 9.96
C GLY A 13 1.42 4.99 8.74
N SER A 14 0.87 4.29 7.73
CA SER A 14 1.58 3.95 6.50
C SER A 14 1.47 5.04 5.42
N ALA A 15 1.06 6.25 5.80
CA ALA A 15 0.64 7.33 4.88
C ALA A 15 -0.53 6.89 3.97
N SER A 16 -1.46 6.10 4.51
CA SER A 16 -2.63 5.59 3.80
C SER A 16 -3.74 6.62 3.77
N VAL A 17 -4.13 7.12 2.59
CA VAL A 17 -5.29 8.02 2.48
C VAL A 17 -6.56 7.36 3.01
N LYS A 18 -6.75 6.05 2.76
CA LYS A 18 -7.93 5.31 3.21
C LYS A 18 -8.12 5.37 4.72
N LEU A 19 -7.05 5.26 5.49
CA LEU A 19 -7.08 5.19 6.96
C LEU A 19 -6.71 6.52 7.61
N ASP A 20 -5.56 7.07 7.27
CA ASP A 20 -4.95 8.21 7.98
C ASP A 20 -5.64 9.54 7.64
N ALA A 21 -6.41 9.62 6.55
CA ALA A 21 -7.15 10.82 6.18
C ALA A 21 -8.60 10.87 6.69
N CYS A 22 -9.06 9.88 7.47
CA CYS A 22 -10.47 9.78 7.89
C CYS A 22 -10.98 11.03 8.62
N LYS A 23 -10.19 11.58 9.56
CA LYS A 23 -10.56 12.81 10.27
C LYS A 23 -10.73 14.01 9.34
N ALA A 24 -9.84 14.14 8.35
CA ALA A 24 -9.86 15.24 7.41
C ALA A 24 -11.02 15.13 6.41
N VAL A 25 -11.39 13.91 6.02
CA VAL A 25 -12.42 13.64 5.01
C VAL A 25 -13.82 13.55 5.63
N PHE A 26 -13.96 12.91 6.79
CA PHE A 26 -15.24 12.59 7.43
C PHE A 26 -15.47 13.31 8.77
N GLY A 27 -14.49 14.08 9.26
CA GLY A 27 -14.59 14.82 10.52
C GLY A 27 -14.37 13.96 11.78
N THR A 28 -14.12 12.66 11.63
CA THR A 28 -13.91 11.72 12.74
C THR A 28 -12.97 10.58 12.32
N GLU A 29 -12.34 9.96 13.32
CA GLU A 29 -11.53 8.74 13.16
C GLU A 29 -12.30 7.47 13.58
N ASP A 30 -13.47 7.63 14.19
CA ASP A 30 -14.34 6.55 14.68
C ASP A 30 -15.24 6.00 13.57
N ILE A 31 -14.62 5.49 12.49
CA ILE A 31 -15.30 4.89 11.34
C ILE A 31 -14.55 3.66 10.83
N ILE A 32 -15.26 2.77 10.14
CA ILE A 32 -14.65 1.68 9.37
C ILE A 32 -14.40 2.18 7.94
N PRO A 33 -13.14 2.33 7.49
CA PRO A 33 -12.87 3.02 6.22
C PRO A 33 -13.05 2.10 5.01
N LEU A 34 -14.20 2.20 4.33
CA LEU A 34 -14.59 1.40 3.17
C LEU A 34 -14.89 2.24 1.91
N TRP A 35 -14.19 3.36 1.75
CA TRP A 35 -14.62 4.46 0.86
C TRP A 35 -13.76 4.66 -0.39
N VAL A 36 -12.43 4.68 -0.26
CA VAL A 36 -11.51 4.91 -1.39
C VAL A 36 -11.12 3.58 -2.07
N ALA A 37 -10.97 3.60 -3.39
CA ALA A 37 -10.69 2.43 -4.21
C ALA A 37 -9.21 1.99 -4.19
N ASP A 38 -8.74 1.54 -3.02
CA ASP A 38 -7.54 0.72 -2.84
C ASP A 38 -7.88 -0.55 -2.03
N MET A 39 -6.91 -1.44 -1.83
CA MET A 39 -7.12 -2.74 -1.16
C MET A 39 -6.37 -2.81 0.18
N ASP A 40 -6.89 -3.61 1.12
CA ASP A 40 -6.21 -3.95 2.37
C ASP A 40 -5.39 -5.25 2.25
N PHE A 41 -5.01 -5.62 1.03
CA PHE A 41 -4.18 -6.79 0.73
C PHE A 41 -2.76 -6.38 0.39
N ALA A 42 -1.81 -7.27 0.68
CA ALA A 42 -0.45 -7.12 0.16
C ALA A 42 -0.44 -7.21 -1.37
N ALA A 43 0.45 -6.44 -2.01
CA ALA A 43 0.73 -6.62 -3.43
C ALA A 43 1.28 -8.04 -3.70
N PRO A 44 1.09 -8.59 -4.92
CA PRO A 44 1.63 -9.90 -5.26
C PRO A 44 3.15 -9.97 -5.04
N ARG A 45 3.65 -11.13 -4.60
CA ARG A 45 5.09 -11.34 -4.34
C ARG A 45 5.97 -10.96 -5.53
N ALA A 46 5.49 -11.20 -6.75
CA ALA A 46 6.20 -10.80 -7.97
C ALA A 46 6.46 -9.27 -8.04
N VAL A 47 5.48 -8.45 -7.66
CA VAL A 47 5.60 -6.99 -7.64
C VAL A 47 6.54 -6.56 -6.52
N ILE A 48 6.35 -7.11 -5.31
CA ILE A 48 7.20 -6.81 -4.15
C ILE A 48 8.68 -7.12 -4.47
N ASN A 49 8.96 -8.29 -5.03
CA ASN A 49 10.32 -8.71 -5.37
C ASN A 49 10.96 -7.80 -6.43
N ALA A 50 10.22 -7.40 -7.46
CA ALA A 50 10.73 -6.49 -8.49
C ALA A 50 11.10 -5.12 -7.90
N LEU A 51 10.26 -4.59 -6.99
CA LEU A 51 10.53 -3.33 -6.30
C LEU A 51 11.75 -3.44 -5.37
N MET A 52 11.84 -4.52 -4.59
CA MET A 52 12.99 -4.78 -3.73
C MET A 52 14.29 -4.88 -4.54
N GLN A 53 14.30 -5.66 -5.62
CA GLN A 53 15.47 -5.80 -6.50
C GLN A 53 15.89 -4.45 -7.10
N ARG A 54 14.92 -3.61 -7.50
CA ARG A 54 15.25 -2.27 -8.01
C ARG A 54 15.86 -1.39 -6.92
N ALA A 55 15.37 -1.48 -5.69
CA ALA A 55 15.86 -0.71 -4.55
C ALA A 55 17.26 -1.16 -4.07
N GLU A 56 17.71 -2.38 -4.40
CA GLU A 56 19.08 -2.81 -4.12
C GLU A 56 20.12 -2.05 -4.97
N HIS A 57 19.74 -1.57 -6.16
CA HIS A 57 20.65 -0.79 -6.99
C HIS A 57 20.84 0.63 -6.42
N PRO A 58 22.07 1.07 -6.11
CA PRO A 58 22.31 2.30 -5.34
C PRO A 58 22.05 3.61 -6.12
N ILE A 59 21.77 3.54 -7.43
CA ILE A 59 21.57 4.73 -8.28
C ILE A 59 20.11 4.81 -8.72
N TYR A 60 19.49 5.98 -8.51
CA TYR A 60 18.07 6.27 -8.80
C TYR A 60 17.90 7.41 -9.82
N GLY A 61 18.76 7.42 -10.86
CA GLY A 61 18.72 8.43 -11.93
C GLY A 61 17.68 8.15 -13.01
N TYR A 62 17.81 8.86 -14.14
CA TYR A 62 16.91 8.73 -15.28
C TYR A 62 16.80 7.28 -15.76
N SER A 63 15.56 6.79 -15.86
CA SER A 63 15.23 5.45 -16.32
C SER A 63 14.65 5.53 -17.73
N LEU A 64 15.03 4.59 -18.60
CA LEU A 64 14.40 4.44 -19.91
C LEU A 64 12.99 3.84 -19.74
N TYR A 65 12.06 4.32 -20.56
CA TYR A 65 10.68 3.84 -20.67
C TYR A 65 10.35 3.67 -22.16
N PRO A 66 9.65 2.63 -22.60
CA PRO A 66 9.53 1.27 -22.07
C PRO A 66 10.65 0.34 -22.59
#